data_AF-A0A926K1G5-F1
#
_entry.id   AF-A0A926K1G5-F1
#
_cell.length_a   1.000
_cell.length_b   1.000
_cell.length_c   1.000
_cell.angle_alpha   90.00
_cell.angle_beta   90.00
_cell.angle_gamma   90.00
#
_symmetry.space_group_name_H-M   'P 1'
#
loop_
_entity.id
_entity.type
_entity.pdbx_description
1 polymer ?
#
loop_
_entity_poly.entity_id
_entity_poly.type
_entity_poly.pdbx_seq_one_letter_code
_entity_poly.pdbx_strand_id
1 'polypeptide(L)'
;MPSTAPRGSSADATTARHLHHLLATEQRRGRLPSVAAGIVRDGGLAWSDAIGTLDGRADGVVADIDTQYRMGSITKTFVAVAVMRLRDAGRLDLLDQLDMHVPGSRLGASTIAQLLSHGAGVQAETNGPWWERTPGGDWDALAASPVGQRFRAGRRFHYTNVGFAALGELVARAHGVHWFDVLRRDLLEPLGMGRTTMRPDGKAAQGLAVHPFADVLLPEPEHDAGAMAPAGQLWTTVQDLARWAAFAGGDTAGVLSADTLAEMYEPHTIADNPGQPWTTAHGLGWQVWNVEGTRYAGHGGSMPGFLAGLRVGVETGDGVVILTNTTSGMGLVAPELLKAFLEREPRTPEPWHADGDTGVLELVGTWHWGPSVTVAKAVGDHLVLGEPGQARGSRFAPAGEDEWVGLDGYFTGEPLRVVRRPDGTASHLDLASFRFTRTPYDPEADVPGGVDEGGWR
;
A
#
# COMPACT_ATOMS: atom_id res chain seq x y z
N MET A 1 19.23 0.42 -24.78
CA MET A 1 18.05 0.23 -23.92
C MET A 1 16.97 -0.38 -24.78
N PRO A 2 16.61 -1.67 -24.63
CA PRO A 2 15.52 -2.21 -25.40
C PRO A 2 14.21 -1.65 -24.83
N SER A 3 13.54 -0.85 -25.65
CA SER A 3 12.18 -0.39 -25.45
C SER A 3 11.25 -1.59 -25.31
N THR A 4 10.65 -1.78 -24.14
CA THR A 4 9.58 -2.74 -23.92
C THR A 4 8.25 -2.05 -24.20
N ALA A 5 7.75 -2.24 -25.43
CA ALA A 5 6.34 -2.03 -25.72
C ALA A 5 5.48 -2.83 -24.72
N PRO A 6 4.26 -2.36 -24.37
CA PRO A 6 3.40 -3.07 -23.44
C PRO A 6 3.10 -4.45 -24.01
N ARG A 7 3.55 -5.51 -23.32
CA ARG A 7 3.19 -6.88 -23.66
C ARG A 7 1.66 -6.97 -23.51
N GLY A 8 0.98 -7.45 -24.56
CA GLY A 8 -0.44 -7.74 -24.48
C GLY A 8 -0.74 -8.74 -23.35
N SER A 9 -2.02 -8.86 -22.97
CA SER A 9 -2.53 -9.78 -21.94
C SER A 9 -1.73 -11.08 -21.87
N SER A 10 -1.03 -11.31 -20.75
CA SER A 10 -0.25 -12.53 -20.51
C SER A 10 -1.06 -13.66 -19.87
N ALA A 11 -2.28 -13.39 -19.40
CA ALA A 11 -3.18 -14.40 -18.86
C ALA A 11 -3.57 -15.47 -19.92
N ASP A 12 -3.73 -16.73 -19.49
CA ASP A 12 -4.24 -17.78 -20.36
C ASP A 12 -5.62 -17.41 -20.92
N ALA A 13 -5.92 -17.88 -22.14
CA ALA A 13 -7.16 -17.55 -22.83
C ALA A 13 -8.41 -17.99 -22.04
N THR A 14 -8.34 -19.08 -21.27
CA THR A 14 -9.45 -19.53 -20.44
C THR A 14 -9.65 -18.64 -19.20
N THR A 15 -8.55 -18.19 -18.58
CA THR A 15 -8.55 -17.20 -17.50
C THR A 15 -9.12 -15.88 -17.99
N ALA A 16 -8.63 -15.36 -19.11
CA ALA A 16 -9.10 -14.10 -19.69
C ALA A 16 -10.61 -14.10 -19.99
N ARG A 17 -11.13 -15.19 -20.56
CA ARG A 17 -12.59 -15.35 -20.79
C ARG A 17 -13.38 -15.40 -19.50
N HIS A 18 -12.85 -16.05 -18.46
CA HIS A 18 -13.52 -16.09 -17.16
C HIS A 18 -13.59 -14.71 -16.50
N LEU A 19 -12.47 -13.96 -16.52
CA LEU A 19 -12.43 -12.59 -15.99
C LEU A 19 -13.34 -11.64 -16.75
N HIS A 20 -13.39 -11.73 -18.09
CA HIS A 20 -14.36 -10.99 -18.91
C HIS A 20 -15.80 -11.29 -18.48
N HIS A 21 -16.16 -12.57 -18.36
CA HIS A 21 -17.50 -12.98 -17.95
C HIS A 21 -17.86 -12.47 -16.55
N LEU A 22 -16.90 -12.53 -15.61
CA LEU A 22 -17.07 -11.98 -14.26
C LEU A 22 -17.32 -10.47 -14.32
N LEU A 23 -16.46 -9.71 -15.01
CA LEU A 23 -16.62 -8.25 -15.17
C LEU A 23 -17.97 -7.90 -15.83
N ALA A 24 -18.39 -8.64 -16.85
CA ALA A 24 -19.67 -8.42 -17.55
C ALA A 24 -20.88 -8.69 -16.66
N THR A 25 -20.82 -9.76 -15.88
CA THR A 25 -21.86 -10.13 -14.93
C THR A 25 -22.00 -9.04 -13.87
N GLU A 26 -20.88 -8.55 -13.37
CA GLU A 26 -20.83 -7.51 -12.34
C GLU A 26 -21.21 -6.13 -12.85
N GLN A 27 -20.81 -5.77 -14.07
CA GLN A 27 -21.28 -4.57 -14.76
C GLN A 27 -22.82 -4.55 -14.83
N ARG A 28 -23.42 -5.68 -15.23
CA ARG A 28 -24.87 -5.81 -15.36
C ARG A 28 -25.56 -5.83 -13.99
N ARG A 29 -25.05 -6.60 -13.03
CA ARG A 29 -25.58 -6.72 -11.67
C ARG A 29 -25.54 -5.39 -10.93
N GLY A 30 -24.41 -4.69 -11.01
CA GLY A 30 -24.18 -3.38 -10.41
C GLY A 30 -24.82 -2.22 -11.16
N ARG A 31 -25.39 -2.47 -12.36
CA ARG A 31 -25.98 -1.45 -13.24
C ARG A 31 -24.99 -0.32 -13.55
N LEU A 32 -23.74 -0.70 -13.81
CA LEU A 32 -22.62 0.23 -14.04
C LEU A 32 -22.70 0.75 -15.49
N PRO A 33 -22.83 2.07 -15.74
CA PRO A 33 -22.90 2.60 -17.11
C PRO A 33 -21.70 2.18 -17.97
N SER A 34 -20.50 2.25 -17.38
CA SER A 34 -19.30 1.58 -17.87
C SER A 34 -18.42 1.12 -16.71
N VAL A 35 -17.62 0.09 -16.95
CA VAL A 35 -16.57 -0.35 -16.03
C VAL A 35 -15.35 -0.77 -16.84
N ALA A 36 -14.17 -0.36 -16.41
CA ALA A 36 -12.88 -0.78 -16.96
C ALA A 36 -12.03 -1.34 -15.83
N ALA A 37 -11.34 -2.46 -16.08
CA ALA A 37 -10.52 -3.13 -15.08
C ALA A 37 -9.22 -3.66 -15.68
N GLY A 38 -8.21 -3.85 -14.82
CA GLY A 38 -6.94 -4.45 -15.17
C GLY A 38 -6.36 -5.25 -14.02
N ILE A 39 -5.70 -6.36 -14.33
CA ILE A 39 -4.88 -7.14 -13.42
C ILE A 39 -3.42 -6.89 -13.76
N VAL A 40 -2.63 -6.58 -12.73
CA VAL A 40 -1.19 -6.33 -12.85
C VAL A 40 -0.43 -7.49 -12.24
N ARG A 41 0.59 -7.98 -12.95
CA ARG A 41 1.51 -9.01 -12.50
C ARG A 41 2.86 -8.79 -13.19
N ASP A 42 3.94 -9.04 -12.46
CA ASP A 42 5.32 -8.95 -12.96
C ASP A 42 5.62 -7.61 -13.66
N GLY A 43 5.18 -6.51 -13.04
CA GLY A 43 5.42 -5.14 -13.49
C GLY A 43 4.52 -4.63 -14.63
N GLY A 44 3.53 -5.41 -15.09
CA GLY A 44 2.67 -5.01 -16.21
C GLY A 44 1.26 -5.57 -16.20
N LEU A 45 0.43 -5.14 -17.16
CA LEU A 45 -0.93 -5.65 -17.34
C LEU A 45 -0.90 -7.11 -17.81
N ALA A 46 -1.36 -8.02 -16.95
CA ALA A 46 -1.57 -9.42 -17.29
C ALA A 46 -2.93 -9.67 -17.94
N TRP A 47 -3.93 -8.85 -17.59
CA TRP A 47 -5.26 -8.86 -18.19
C TRP A 47 -5.87 -7.46 -18.06
N SER A 48 -6.71 -7.08 -19.02
CA SER A 48 -7.48 -5.84 -18.94
C SER A 48 -8.70 -5.90 -19.83
N ASP A 49 -9.78 -5.25 -19.43
CA ASP A 49 -11.03 -5.22 -20.19
C ASP A 49 -11.92 -4.04 -19.80
N ALA A 50 -12.88 -3.71 -20.66
CA ALA A 50 -13.86 -2.66 -20.41
C ALA A 50 -15.22 -3.00 -21.01
N ILE A 51 -16.29 -2.62 -20.31
CA ILE A 51 -17.67 -2.94 -20.66
C ILE A 51 -18.53 -1.70 -20.48
N GLY A 52 -19.47 -1.49 -21.40
CA GLY A 52 -20.40 -0.37 -21.38
C GLY A 52 -19.89 0.84 -22.15
N THR A 53 -20.54 1.99 -21.94
CA THR A 53 -20.35 3.20 -22.72
C THR A 53 -20.14 4.43 -21.84
N LEU A 54 -19.46 5.43 -22.39
CA LEU A 54 -19.04 6.64 -21.65
C LEU A 54 -20.21 7.41 -21.03
N ASP A 55 -21.40 7.33 -21.63
CA ASP A 55 -22.63 8.02 -21.25
C ASP A 55 -23.74 7.06 -20.76
N GLY A 56 -23.43 5.75 -20.66
CA GLY A 56 -24.37 4.73 -20.24
C GLY A 56 -25.49 4.40 -21.24
N ARG A 57 -25.36 4.83 -22.49
CA ARG A 57 -26.35 4.56 -23.56
C ARG A 57 -25.89 3.41 -24.46
N ALA A 58 -26.83 2.60 -24.93
CA ALA A 58 -26.52 1.41 -25.73
C ALA A 58 -25.82 1.73 -27.06
N ASP A 59 -26.09 2.90 -27.62
CA ASP A 59 -25.50 3.47 -28.84
C ASP A 59 -24.37 4.49 -28.54
N GLY A 60 -24.00 4.65 -27.27
CA GLY A 60 -22.93 5.54 -26.83
C GLY A 60 -21.54 5.06 -27.23
N VAL A 61 -20.55 5.92 -27.03
CA VAL A 61 -19.14 5.56 -27.28
C VAL A 61 -18.71 4.48 -26.30
N VAL A 62 -18.19 3.36 -26.81
CA VAL A 62 -17.74 2.22 -26.01
C VAL A 62 -16.52 2.62 -25.15
N ALA A 63 -16.54 2.24 -23.88
CA ALA A 63 -15.40 2.41 -23.00
C ALA A 63 -14.27 1.42 -23.36
N ASP A 64 -13.02 1.85 -23.23
CA ASP A 64 -11.85 0.98 -23.31
C ASP A 64 -10.90 1.29 -22.13
N ILE A 65 -9.76 0.61 -22.11
CA ILE A 65 -8.75 0.75 -21.04
C ILE A 65 -8.00 2.10 -21.07
N ASP A 66 -8.19 2.90 -22.12
CA ASP A 66 -7.66 4.25 -22.29
C ASP A 66 -8.74 5.34 -22.04
N THR A 67 -9.97 4.95 -21.69
CA THR A 67 -10.98 5.87 -21.19
C THR A 67 -10.55 6.44 -19.84
N GLN A 68 -10.62 7.77 -19.69
CA GLN A 68 -10.42 8.43 -18.41
C GLN A 68 -11.63 8.36 -17.48
N TYR A 69 -11.37 8.15 -16.19
CA TYR A 69 -12.31 8.21 -15.08
C TYR A 69 -11.70 9.03 -13.93
N ARG A 70 -12.52 9.63 -13.06
CA ARG A 70 -12.03 10.18 -11.78
C ARG A 70 -11.60 9.03 -10.87
N MET A 71 -10.35 9.05 -10.41
CA MET A 71 -9.82 8.03 -9.50
C MET A 71 -10.15 8.31 -8.03
N GLY A 72 -10.71 9.50 -7.72
CA GLY A 72 -11.04 9.89 -6.37
C GLY A 72 -9.83 9.82 -5.44
N SER A 73 -10.07 9.37 -4.21
CA SER A 73 -9.08 9.25 -3.14
C SER A 73 -7.83 8.42 -3.44
N ILE A 74 -7.76 7.67 -4.55
CA ILE A 74 -6.48 7.09 -5.00
C ILE A 74 -5.43 8.19 -5.24
N THR A 75 -5.86 9.41 -5.59
CA THR A 75 -5.02 10.63 -5.67
C THR A 75 -4.11 10.80 -4.44
N LYS A 76 -4.59 10.46 -3.24
CA LYS A 76 -3.86 10.58 -1.99
C LYS A 76 -2.55 9.80 -1.99
N THR A 77 -2.53 8.64 -2.65
CA THR A 77 -1.33 7.80 -2.75
C THR A 77 -0.22 8.51 -3.50
N PHE A 78 -0.54 9.30 -4.54
CA PHE A 78 0.43 10.11 -5.29
C PHE A 78 0.96 11.28 -4.46
N VAL A 79 0.06 11.98 -3.76
CA VAL A 79 0.45 13.08 -2.85
C VAL A 79 1.35 12.54 -1.74
N ALA A 80 1.01 11.38 -1.17
CA ALA A 80 1.82 10.73 -0.15
C ALA A 80 3.22 10.38 -0.66
N VAL A 81 3.35 9.80 -1.86
CA VAL A 81 4.67 9.51 -2.45
C VAL A 81 5.48 10.81 -2.64
N ALA A 82 4.87 11.91 -3.08
CA ALA A 82 5.57 13.18 -3.19
C ALA A 82 6.06 13.71 -1.83
N VAL A 83 5.27 13.56 -0.76
CA VAL A 83 5.69 13.90 0.61
C VAL A 83 6.85 13.00 1.07
N MET A 84 6.77 11.69 0.82
CA MET A 84 7.84 10.76 1.20
C MET A 84 9.14 11.03 0.45
N ARG A 85 9.06 11.50 -0.81
CA ARG A 85 10.25 11.95 -1.55
C ARG A 85 10.90 13.20 -0.96
N LEU A 86 10.11 14.11 -0.38
CA LEU A 86 10.67 15.25 0.37
C LEU A 86 11.40 14.76 1.62
N ARG A 87 10.85 13.75 2.32
CA ARG A 87 11.51 13.11 3.46
C ARG A 87 12.83 12.46 3.05
N ASP A 88 12.82 11.64 2.00
CA ASP A 88 14.03 10.94 1.52
C ASP A 88 15.12 11.92 1.07
N ALA A 89 14.72 13.10 0.57
CA ALA A 89 15.63 14.19 0.23
C ALA A 89 16.09 15.02 1.46
N GLY A 90 15.70 14.65 2.68
CA GLY A 90 16.05 15.35 3.92
C GLY A 90 15.40 16.73 4.06
N ARG A 91 14.30 16.98 3.36
CA ARG A 91 13.63 18.30 3.31
C ARG A 91 12.53 18.47 4.35
N LEU A 92 12.09 17.37 4.96
CA LEU A 92 11.15 17.33 6.08
C LEU A 92 11.39 16.06 6.90
N ASP A 93 10.95 16.07 8.16
CA ASP A 93 10.81 14.89 8.99
C ASP A 93 9.32 14.50 9.13
N LEU A 94 9.01 13.22 9.26
CA LEU A 94 7.63 12.76 9.42
C LEU A 94 6.98 13.22 10.74
N LEU A 95 7.79 13.54 11.75
CA LEU A 95 7.36 14.09 13.03
C LEU A 95 7.25 15.61 13.02
N ASP A 96 7.64 16.26 11.93
CA ASP A 96 7.44 17.69 11.78
C ASP A 96 5.97 18.04 11.90
N GLN A 97 5.69 19.05 12.72
CA GLN A 97 4.40 19.73 12.73
C GLN A 97 4.17 20.40 11.37
N LEU A 98 2.95 20.28 10.85
CA LEU A 98 2.56 20.89 9.58
C LEU A 98 2.86 22.39 9.55
N ASP A 99 2.71 23.11 10.67
CA ASP A 99 2.91 24.57 10.74
C ASP A 99 4.34 25.01 10.37
N MET A 100 5.33 24.12 10.50
CA MET A 100 6.71 24.40 10.09
C MET A 100 6.85 24.51 8.57
N HIS A 101 5.96 23.85 7.81
CA HIS A 101 5.99 23.80 6.35
C HIS A 101 4.84 24.60 5.71
N VAL A 102 3.69 24.66 6.39
CA VAL A 102 2.47 25.33 5.94
C VAL A 102 1.91 26.19 7.09
N PRO A 103 2.56 27.32 7.42
CA PRO A 103 2.18 28.14 8.56
C PRO A 103 0.78 28.74 8.41
N GLY A 104 0.07 28.84 9.54
CA GLY A 104 -1.23 29.51 9.65
C GLY A 104 -2.44 28.61 9.41
N SER A 105 -2.22 27.30 9.23
CA SER A 105 -3.29 26.32 9.12
C SER A 105 -3.85 25.92 10.49
N ARG A 106 -5.16 25.68 10.58
CA ARG A 106 -5.78 25.06 11.76
C ARG A 106 -5.31 23.62 12.04
N LEU A 107 -4.60 23.02 11.09
CA LEU A 107 -4.01 21.69 11.18
C LEU A 107 -2.57 21.72 11.71
N GLY A 108 -2.01 22.90 11.96
CA GLY A 108 -0.57 23.13 12.16
C GLY A 108 0.09 22.23 13.21
N ALA A 109 -0.64 21.87 14.29
CA ALA A 109 -0.12 21.01 15.36
C ALA A 109 -0.04 19.52 15.00
N SER A 110 -0.68 19.09 13.90
CA SER A 110 -0.62 17.69 13.44
C SER A 110 0.74 17.42 12.81
N THR A 111 1.31 16.24 13.07
CA THR A 111 2.53 15.84 12.36
C THR A 111 2.23 15.37 10.95
N ILE A 112 3.22 15.41 10.07
CA ILE A 112 3.10 14.91 8.69
C ILE A 112 2.69 13.43 8.68
N ALA A 113 3.31 12.58 9.51
CA ALA A 113 2.93 11.18 9.67
C ALA A 113 1.46 10.99 10.06
N GLN A 114 0.96 11.82 10.97
CA GLN A 114 -0.43 11.76 11.45
C GLN A 114 -1.43 12.12 10.36
N LEU A 115 -1.09 13.06 9.47
CA LEU A 115 -1.93 13.42 8.32
C LEU A 115 -1.91 12.31 7.26
N LEU A 116 -0.73 11.80 6.91
CA LEU A 116 -0.56 10.70 5.94
C LEU A 116 -1.34 9.44 6.35
N SER A 117 -1.31 9.10 7.64
CA SER A 117 -1.95 7.90 8.19
C SER A 117 -3.40 8.08 8.66
N HIS A 118 -3.97 9.28 8.50
CA HIS A 118 -5.27 9.64 9.09
C HIS A 118 -5.36 9.42 10.61
N GLY A 119 -4.22 9.45 11.30
CA GLY A 119 -4.10 9.38 12.75
C GLY A 119 -4.19 10.75 13.44
N ALA A 120 -4.28 11.84 12.68
CA ALA A 120 -4.31 13.20 13.23
C ALA A 120 -5.55 13.48 14.08
N GLY A 121 -6.68 12.79 13.86
CA GLY A 121 -7.93 13.05 14.59
C GLY A 121 -8.65 14.34 14.16
N VAL A 122 -8.24 14.91 13.03
CA VAL A 122 -8.81 16.11 12.39
C VAL A 122 -10.11 15.76 11.68
N GLN A 123 -11.04 16.71 11.63
CA GLN A 123 -12.29 16.60 10.87
C GLN A 123 -12.09 16.11 9.42
N ALA A 124 -13.02 15.27 8.96
CA ALA A 124 -12.95 14.65 7.64
C ALA A 124 -13.02 15.66 6.48
N GLU A 125 -14.02 16.55 6.54
CA GLU A 125 -14.38 17.49 5.47
C GLU A 125 -14.37 18.94 5.94
N THR A 126 -14.29 19.89 5.01
CA THR A 126 -14.51 21.31 5.30
C THR A 126 -15.93 21.58 5.82
N ASN A 127 -16.10 22.65 6.60
CA ASN A 127 -17.44 23.17 6.85
C ASN A 127 -17.95 23.91 5.60
N GLY A 128 -19.22 23.76 5.25
CA GLY A 128 -19.85 24.44 4.11
C GLY A 128 -20.40 23.48 3.06
N PRO A 129 -20.50 23.93 1.78
CA PRO A 129 -20.96 23.10 0.69
C PRO A 129 -20.08 21.84 0.51
N TRP A 130 -20.67 20.79 -0.05
CA TRP A 130 -19.94 19.56 -0.35
C TRP A 130 -18.89 19.84 -1.43
N TRP A 131 -17.61 19.84 -1.06
CA TRP A 131 -16.50 20.18 -1.96
C TRP A 131 -16.46 19.26 -3.19
N GLU A 132 -16.93 18.03 -3.04
CA GLU A 132 -17.06 17.06 -4.13
C GLU A 132 -18.08 17.45 -5.21
N ARG A 133 -18.97 18.42 -4.93
CA ARG A 133 -20.04 18.90 -5.84
C ARG A 133 -20.01 20.41 -6.10
N THR A 134 -19.02 21.13 -5.54
CA THR A 134 -18.95 22.59 -5.64
C THR A 134 -17.53 23.05 -5.97
N PRO A 135 -17.35 24.06 -6.84
CA PRO A 135 -16.03 24.61 -7.16
C PRO A 135 -15.24 24.95 -5.91
N GLY A 136 -13.97 24.54 -5.87
CA GLY A 136 -13.08 24.80 -4.75
C GLY A 136 -12.54 26.23 -4.72
N GLY A 137 -12.15 26.66 -3.52
CA GLY A 137 -11.40 27.90 -3.31
C GLY A 137 -9.89 27.68 -3.35
N ASP A 138 -9.14 28.75 -3.05
CA ASP A 138 -7.70 28.70 -2.83
C ASP A 138 -7.34 28.20 -1.42
N TRP A 139 -6.04 28.05 -1.17
CA TRP A 139 -5.52 27.60 0.11
C TRP A 139 -5.87 28.55 1.26
N ASP A 140 -5.83 29.86 1.05
CA ASP A 140 -6.08 30.85 2.11
C ASP A 140 -7.53 30.74 2.62
N ALA A 141 -8.49 30.54 1.72
CA ALA A 141 -9.88 30.26 2.09
C ALA A 141 -10.01 28.94 2.87
N LEU A 142 -9.29 27.89 2.47
CA LEU A 142 -9.30 26.60 3.16
C LEU A 142 -8.64 26.68 4.56
N ALA A 143 -7.50 27.34 4.67
CA ALA A 143 -6.78 27.54 5.94
C ALA A 143 -7.61 28.35 6.94
N ALA A 144 -8.38 29.33 6.45
CA ALA A 144 -9.33 30.11 7.24
C ALA A 144 -10.62 29.34 7.59
N SER A 145 -10.89 28.18 6.99
CA SER A 145 -12.10 27.38 7.22
C SER A 145 -12.11 26.75 8.62
N PRO A 146 -13.24 26.72 9.36
CA PRO A 146 -13.34 26.24 10.75
C PRO A 146 -13.22 24.71 10.92
N VAL A 147 -12.20 24.12 10.31
CA VAL A 147 -11.83 22.71 10.47
C VAL A 147 -11.32 22.51 11.89
N GLY A 148 -11.93 21.57 12.61
CA GLY A 148 -11.65 21.33 14.02
C GLY A 148 -11.03 19.96 14.30
N GLN A 149 -10.39 19.85 15.46
CA GLN A 149 -9.97 18.58 16.04
C GLN A 149 -11.20 17.78 16.54
N ARG A 150 -11.30 16.51 16.19
CA ARG A 150 -12.39 15.61 16.61
C ARG A 150 -11.94 14.61 17.66
N PHE A 151 -10.70 14.15 17.57
CA PHE A 151 -10.11 13.21 18.52
C PHE A 151 -8.69 13.64 18.86
N ARG A 152 -8.16 13.26 20.03
CA ARG A 152 -6.73 13.41 20.29
C ARG A 152 -5.92 12.70 19.19
N ALA A 153 -4.85 13.33 18.71
CA ALA A 153 -3.96 12.72 17.73
C ALA A 153 -3.43 11.36 18.21
N GLY A 154 -3.32 10.41 17.28
CA GLY A 154 -2.93 9.01 17.53
C GLY A 154 -3.97 8.17 18.27
N ARG A 155 -5.15 8.72 18.62
CA ARG A 155 -6.14 7.97 19.42
C ARG A 155 -6.89 6.90 18.62
N ARG A 156 -7.26 7.23 17.37
CA ARG A 156 -8.04 6.34 16.49
C ARG A 156 -7.91 6.80 15.05
N PHE A 157 -8.17 5.88 14.14
CA PHE A 157 -8.44 6.22 12.75
C PHE A 157 -9.55 7.27 12.63
N HIS A 158 -9.27 8.33 11.88
CA HIS A 158 -10.27 9.28 11.43
C HIS A 158 -9.87 9.85 10.07
N TYR A 159 -10.47 9.30 9.00
CA TYR A 159 -10.23 9.72 7.63
C TYR A 159 -10.37 11.24 7.46
N THR A 160 -9.46 11.86 6.73
CA THR A 160 -9.48 13.30 6.48
C THR A 160 -9.04 13.65 5.06
N ASN A 161 -9.96 14.26 4.31
CA ASN A 161 -9.69 14.87 3.01
C ASN A 161 -8.95 16.19 3.19
N VAL A 162 -9.33 16.97 4.20
CA VAL A 162 -8.70 18.25 4.52
C VAL A 162 -7.22 18.08 4.90
N GLY A 163 -6.87 16.99 5.59
CA GLY A 163 -5.47 16.67 5.87
C GLY A 163 -4.66 16.45 4.59
N PHE A 164 -5.23 15.81 3.57
CA PHE A 164 -4.55 15.61 2.28
C PHE A 164 -4.50 16.86 1.42
N ALA A 165 -5.50 17.74 1.51
CA ALA A 165 -5.42 19.08 0.94
C ALA A 165 -4.19 19.84 1.49
N ALA A 166 -3.97 19.77 2.80
CA ALA A 166 -2.81 20.37 3.45
C ALA A 166 -1.47 19.74 3.06
N LEU A 167 -1.43 18.41 2.87
CA LEU A 167 -0.24 17.73 2.36
C LEU A 167 0.06 18.12 0.91
N GLY A 168 -0.96 18.35 0.07
CA GLY A 168 -0.77 18.91 -1.27
C GLY A 168 -0.20 20.33 -1.23
N GLU A 169 -0.69 21.18 -0.33
CA GLU A 169 -0.12 22.52 -0.12
C GLU A 169 1.34 22.45 0.37
N LEU A 170 1.66 21.52 1.26
CA LEU A 170 3.04 21.27 1.70
C LEU A 170 3.95 20.98 0.50
N VAL A 171 3.53 20.07 -0.39
CA VAL A 171 4.26 19.76 -1.62
C VAL A 171 4.42 21.00 -2.49
N ALA A 172 3.36 21.78 -2.67
CA ALA A 172 3.41 23.01 -3.47
C ALA A 172 4.43 24.02 -2.92
N ARG A 173 4.36 24.31 -1.60
CA ARG A 173 5.29 25.24 -0.94
C ARG A 173 6.73 24.76 -0.97
N ALA A 174 6.96 23.48 -0.73
CA ALA A 174 8.29 22.90 -0.79
C ALA A 174 8.91 23.06 -2.19
N HIS A 175 8.13 23.00 -3.26
CA HIS A 175 8.69 23.12 -4.62
C HIS A 175 8.55 24.52 -5.24
N GLY A 176 7.78 25.42 -4.64
CA GLY A 176 7.50 26.75 -5.19
C GLY A 176 6.66 26.73 -6.47
N VAL A 177 5.95 25.63 -6.74
CA VAL A 177 5.09 25.43 -7.91
C VAL A 177 3.81 24.70 -7.50
N HIS A 178 2.82 24.61 -8.40
CA HIS A 178 1.59 23.90 -8.12
C HIS A 178 1.85 22.40 -7.85
N TRP A 179 1.18 21.80 -6.85
CA TRP A 179 1.42 20.42 -6.43
C TRP A 179 1.32 19.41 -7.58
N PHE A 180 0.37 19.60 -8.51
CA PHE A 180 0.19 18.71 -9.65
C PHE A 180 1.38 18.76 -10.62
N ASP A 181 2.07 19.91 -10.77
CA ASP A 181 3.27 19.98 -11.59
C ASP A 181 4.42 19.17 -10.98
N VAL A 182 4.49 19.11 -9.65
CA VAL A 182 5.42 18.21 -8.94
C VAL A 182 5.07 16.76 -9.26
N LEU A 183 3.81 16.34 -9.07
CA LEU A 183 3.40 14.97 -9.36
C LEU A 183 3.65 14.59 -10.82
N ARG A 184 3.32 15.49 -11.76
CA ARG A 184 3.51 15.25 -13.19
C ARG A 184 4.99 15.01 -13.51
N ARG A 185 5.87 15.95 -13.15
CA ARG A 185 7.31 15.88 -13.42
C ARG A 185 7.98 14.71 -12.72
N ASP A 186 7.66 14.54 -11.44
CA ASP A 186 8.44 13.67 -10.56
C ASP A 186 7.92 12.24 -10.54
N LEU A 187 6.62 12.02 -10.77
CA LEU A 187 5.98 10.70 -10.69
C LEU A 187 5.40 10.26 -12.04
N LEU A 188 4.50 11.05 -12.62
CA LEU A 188 3.71 10.60 -13.77
C LEU A 188 4.55 10.45 -15.04
N GLU A 189 5.42 11.42 -15.35
CA GLU A 189 6.30 11.37 -16.52
C GLU A 189 7.30 10.21 -16.46
N PRO A 190 8.05 9.99 -15.35
CA PRO A 190 8.95 8.83 -15.22
C PRO A 190 8.23 7.48 -15.32
N LEU A 191 7.00 7.38 -14.81
CA LEU A 191 6.19 6.16 -14.87
C LEU A 191 5.41 6.03 -16.18
N GLY A 192 5.50 7.00 -17.10
CA GLY A 192 4.76 6.97 -18.37
C GLY A 192 3.25 7.09 -18.23
N MET A 193 2.75 7.75 -17.19
CA MET A 193 1.34 7.99 -16.89
C MET A 193 0.81 9.28 -17.53
N GLY A 194 0.97 9.39 -18.85
CA GLY A 194 0.67 10.60 -19.61
C GLY A 194 -0.81 10.95 -19.75
N ARG A 195 -1.72 10.03 -19.38
CA ARG A 195 -3.18 10.23 -19.37
C ARG A 195 -3.74 10.37 -17.97
N THR A 196 -2.90 10.70 -16.99
CA THR A 196 -3.30 11.05 -15.64
C THR A 196 -3.28 12.56 -15.47
N THR A 197 -4.45 13.17 -15.31
CA THR A 197 -4.65 14.62 -15.44
C THR A 197 -5.54 15.19 -14.32
N MET A 198 -5.51 16.51 -14.13
CA MET A 198 -6.35 17.20 -13.14
C MET A 198 -7.85 17.25 -13.52
N ARG A 199 -8.14 17.20 -14.82
CA ARG A 199 -9.47 17.27 -15.42
C ARG A 199 -9.48 16.39 -16.68
N PRO A 200 -10.65 16.03 -17.22
CA PRO A 200 -10.74 15.22 -18.44
C PRO A 200 -9.94 15.81 -19.59
N ASP A 201 -9.15 14.97 -20.25
CA ASP A 201 -8.44 15.29 -21.48
C ASP A 201 -8.60 14.12 -22.47
N GLY A 202 -9.18 14.39 -23.64
CA GLY A 202 -9.52 13.38 -24.64
C GLY A 202 -10.71 12.49 -24.25
N LYS A 203 -10.58 11.17 -24.48
CA LYS A 203 -11.65 10.19 -24.20
C LYS A 203 -11.83 10.01 -22.69
N ALA A 204 -12.97 10.45 -22.16
CA ALA A 204 -13.30 10.38 -20.74
C ALA A 204 -14.78 10.01 -20.52
N ALA A 205 -15.06 9.24 -19.48
CA ALA A 205 -16.41 8.87 -19.11
C ALA A 205 -17.16 10.04 -18.47
N GLN A 206 -18.45 10.17 -18.77
CA GLN A 206 -19.33 11.10 -18.09
C GLN A 206 -19.67 10.53 -16.70
N GLY A 207 -19.55 11.33 -15.65
CA GLY A 207 -19.97 10.94 -14.31
C GLY A 207 -21.49 10.87 -14.21
N LEU A 208 -22.03 9.76 -13.72
CA LEU A 208 -23.48 9.51 -13.70
C LEU A 208 -23.94 9.01 -12.33
N ALA A 209 -25.14 9.40 -11.92
CA ALA A 209 -25.90 8.71 -10.89
C ALA A 209 -26.96 7.83 -11.58
N VAL A 210 -27.02 6.57 -11.19
CA VAL A 210 -28.06 5.63 -11.65
C VAL A 210 -29.20 5.66 -10.64
N HIS A 211 -30.43 5.85 -11.11
CA HIS A 211 -31.58 5.84 -10.21
C HIS A 211 -31.72 4.47 -9.53
N PRO A 212 -31.92 4.40 -8.20
CA PRO A 212 -31.87 3.14 -7.44
C PRO A 212 -32.92 2.11 -7.87
N PHE A 213 -34.03 2.56 -8.46
CA PHE A 213 -35.17 1.70 -8.83
C PHE A 213 -35.52 1.71 -10.32
N ALA A 214 -34.77 2.41 -11.17
CA ALA A 214 -35.09 2.55 -12.59
C ALA A 214 -33.82 2.80 -13.42
N ASP A 215 -33.78 2.32 -14.67
CA ASP A 215 -32.64 2.50 -15.59
C ASP A 215 -32.61 3.92 -16.19
N VAL A 216 -32.55 4.90 -15.29
CA VAL A 216 -32.50 6.33 -15.57
C VAL A 216 -31.20 6.87 -15.01
N LEU A 217 -30.55 7.71 -15.81
CA LEU A 217 -29.24 8.29 -15.54
C LEU A 217 -29.37 9.79 -15.29
N LEU A 218 -28.69 10.29 -14.27
CA LEU A 218 -28.54 11.71 -13.96
C LEU A 218 -27.06 12.08 -14.07
N PRO A 219 -26.66 13.03 -14.94
CA PRO A 219 -25.31 13.56 -14.97
C PRO A 219 -24.90 14.17 -13.63
N GLU A 220 -23.72 13.81 -13.15
CA GLU A 220 -23.11 14.38 -11.95
C GLU A 220 -22.14 15.52 -12.30
N PRO A 221 -21.96 16.52 -11.43
CA PRO A 221 -21.15 17.69 -11.75
C PRO A 221 -19.66 17.37 -11.83
N GLU A 222 -18.98 18.08 -12.73
CA GLU A 222 -17.54 18.10 -12.90
C GLU A 222 -17.04 19.54 -12.68
N HIS A 223 -16.14 19.72 -11.73
CA HIS A 223 -15.51 21.00 -11.41
C HIS A 223 -14.09 20.80 -10.88
N ASP A 224 -13.36 21.90 -10.80
CA ASP A 224 -12.08 22.01 -10.11
C ASP A 224 -12.32 22.20 -8.60
N ALA A 225 -11.77 21.29 -7.80
CA ALA A 225 -11.85 21.28 -6.34
C ALA A 225 -10.81 22.20 -5.67
N GLY A 226 -9.97 22.89 -6.45
CA GLY A 226 -9.04 23.91 -5.95
C GLY A 226 -8.14 23.37 -4.85
N ALA A 227 -8.13 24.00 -3.69
CA ALA A 227 -7.33 23.56 -2.53
C ALA A 227 -7.66 22.13 -2.05
N MET A 228 -8.86 21.61 -2.31
CA MET A 228 -9.24 20.23 -1.98
C MET A 228 -8.79 19.21 -3.04
N ALA A 229 -8.29 19.64 -4.19
CA ALA A 229 -7.90 18.76 -5.30
C ALA A 229 -6.91 17.63 -4.92
N PRO A 230 -5.89 17.85 -4.06
CA PRO A 230 -4.98 16.78 -3.61
C PRO A 230 -5.69 15.62 -2.89
N ALA A 231 -6.92 15.83 -2.40
CA ALA A 231 -7.68 14.78 -1.76
C ALA A 231 -8.28 13.78 -2.76
N GLY A 232 -8.57 14.15 -4.01
CA GLY A 232 -9.27 13.21 -4.89
C GLY A 232 -9.56 13.60 -6.34
N GLN A 233 -8.97 14.68 -6.86
CA GLN A 233 -9.42 15.24 -8.14
C GLN A 233 -8.92 14.49 -9.39
N LEU A 234 -7.85 13.71 -9.30
CA LEU A 234 -7.18 13.22 -10.49
C LEU A 234 -8.08 12.30 -11.34
N TRP A 235 -7.91 12.42 -12.64
CA TRP A 235 -8.44 11.53 -13.67
C TRP A 235 -7.33 10.61 -14.15
N THR A 236 -7.66 9.37 -14.51
CA THR A 236 -6.70 8.40 -15.03
C THR A 236 -7.40 7.33 -15.87
N THR A 237 -6.62 6.49 -16.51
CA THR A 237 -7.07 5.34 -17.29
C THR A 237 -6.67 4.04 -16.59
N VAL A 238 -7.20 2.91 -17.02
CA VAL A 238 -6.74 1.60 -16.52
C VAL A 238 -5.26 1.38 -16.87
N GLN A 239 -4.82 1.80 -18.07
CA GLN A 239 -3.42 1.69 -18.47
C GLN A 239 -2.47 2.46 -17.56
N ASP A 240 -2.79 3.71 -17.24
CA ASP A 240 -1.95 4.53 -16.38
C ASP A 240 -1.97 4.02 -14.94
N LEU A 241 -3.16 3.75 -14.39
CA LEU A 241 -3.28 3.28 -13.02
C LEU A 241 -2.66 1.89 -12.82
N ALA A 242 -2.58 1.06 -13.87
CA ALA A 242 -1.84 -0.19 -13.84
C ALA A 242 -0.33 0.02 -13.71
N ARG A 243 0.24 1.10 -14.27
CA ARG A 243 1.65 1.46 -14.03
C ARG A 243 1.87 1.91 -12.60
N TRP A 244 0.90 2.63 -12.02
CA TRP A 244 0.93 2.95 -10.59
C TRP A 244 0.78 1.70 -9.70
N ALA A 245 -0.02 0.72 -10.13
CA ALA A 245 -0.11 -0.57 -9.44
C ALA A 245 1.19 -1.38 -9.55
N ALA A 246 1.90 -1.32 -10.69
CA ALA A 246 3.23 -1.92 -10.83
C ALA A 246 4.27 -1.22 -9.93
N PHE A 247 4.25 0.12 -9.86
CA PHE A 247 5.01 0.90 -8.88
C PHE A 247 4.71 0.43 -7.46
N ALA A 248 3.44 0.30 -7.12
CA ALA A 248 3.01 -0.15 -5.80
C ALA A 248 3.40 -1.61 -5.51
N GLY A 249 3.56 -2.44 -6.55
CA GLY A 249 4.05 -3.81 -6.48
C GLY A 249 5.58 -3.95 -6.41
N GLY A 250 6.32 -2.84 -6.35
CA GLY A 250 7.77 -2.81 -6.15
C GLY A 250 8.58 -2.39 -7.39
N ASP A 251 7.96 -2.26 -8.58
CA ASP A 251 8.65 -1.72 -9.76
C ASP A 251 8.65 -0.19 -9.72
N THR A 252 9.46 0.38 -8.83
CA THR A 252 9.40 1.81 -8.54
C THR A 252 9.98 2.71 -9.64
N ALA A 253 10.59 2.13 -10.68
CA ALA A 253 11.32 2.84 -11.73
C ALA A 253 12.34 3.88 -11.20
N GLY A 254 12.87 3.68 -9.98
CA GLY A 254 13.76 4.62 -9.30
C GLY A 254 13.09 5.90 -8.80
N VAL A 255 11.76 6.01 -8.85
CA VAL A 255 10.99 7.15 -8.33
C VAL A 255 11.00 7.20 -6.80
N LEU A 256 11.06 6.04 -6.16
CA LEU A 256 11.09 5.86 -4.71
C LEU A 256 11.94 4.64 -4.36
N SER A 257 12.59 4.63 -3.19
CA SER A 257 13.28 3.43 -2.71
C SER A 257 12.26 2.33 -2.35
N ALA A 258 12.65 1.07 -2.50
CA ALA A 258 11.80 -0.06 -2.11
C ALA A 258 11.51 -0.06 -0.60
N ASP A 259 12.49 0.31 0.22
CA ASP A 259 12.35 0.39 1.68
C ASP A 259 11.36 1.50 2.08
N THR A 260 11.44 2.66 1.45
CA THR A 260 10.47 3.75 1.67
C THR A 260 9.07 3.29 1.27
N LEU A 261 8.91 2.57 0.16
CA LEU A 261 7.61 2.04 -0.25
C LEU A 261 7.07 1.01 0.75
N ALA A 262 7.92 0.12 1.26
CA ALA A 262 7.57 -0.84 2.28
C ALA A 262 7.10 -0.16 3.58
N GLU A 263 7.82 0.88 4.04
CA GLU A 263 7.43 1.71 5.19
C GLU A 263 6.05 2.35 4.98
N MET A 264 5.77 2.85 3.77
CA MET A 264 4.46 3.44 3.46
C MET A 264 3.28 2.48 3.63
N TYR A 265 3.52 1.17 3.58
CA TYR A 265 2.52 0.12 3.76
C TYR A 265 2.44 -0.42 5.19
N GLU A 266 3.31 0.03 6.08
CA GLU A 266 3.25 -0.38 7.48
C GLU A 266 1.96 0.13 8.13
N PRO A 267 1.21 -0.70 8.87
CA PRO A 267 0.00 -0.26 9.56
C PRO A 267 0.31 0.79 10.65
N HIS A 268 0.17 2.08 10.32
CA HIS A 268 0.34 3.17 11.28
C HIS A 268 -0.92 3.43 12.12
N THR A 269 -2.10 3.32 11.51
CA THR A 269 -3.38 3.59 12.18
C THR A 269 -4.41 2.53 11.83
N ILE A 270 -4.84 1.77 12.83
CA ILE A 270 -5.82 0.68 12.65
C ILE A 270 -7.24 1.25 12.57
N ALA A 271 -7.98 0.87 11.53
CA ALA A 271 -9.42 1.12 11.44
C ALA A 271 -10.14 -0.01 12.19
N ASP A 272 -10.11 0.07 13.52
CA ASP A 272 -10.63 -0.97 14.40
C ASP A 272 -12.15 -0.85 14.62
N ASN A 273 -12.82 -2.00 14.63
CA ASN A 273 -14.22 -2.16 15.00
C ASN A 273 -14.27 -3.10 16.22
N PRO A 274 -14.58 -2.58 17.42
CA PRO A 274 -14.57 -3.38 18.64
C PRO A 274 -15.37 -4.68 18.51
N GLY A 275 -14.76 -5.80 18.90
CA GLY A 275 -15.37 -7.13 18.83
C GLY A 275 -15.12 -7.89 17.51
N GLN A 276 -14.30 -7.34 16.60
CA GLN A 276 -13.91 -8.01 15.35
C GLN A 276 -12.38 -8.01 15.19
N PRO A 277 -11.80 -9.00 14.49
CA PRO A 277 -10.41 -8.89 14.03
C PRO A 277 -10.24 -7.65 13.15
N TRP A 278 -9.10 -6.97 13.28
CA TRP A 278 -8.77 -5.88 12.38
C TRP A 278 -8.57 -6.42 10.96
N THR A 279 -9.21 -5.78 9.98
CA THR A 279 -9.12 -6.14 8.56
C THR A 279 -8.62 -4.99 7.70
N THR A 280 -8.55 -3.78 8.27
CA THR A 280 -8.12 -2.57 7.58
C THR A 280 -7.28 -1.69 8.50
N ALA A 281 -6.26 -1.08 7.94
CA ALA A 281 -5.42 -0.07 8.54
C ALA A 281 -5.05 0.98 7.48
N HIS A 282 -4.38 2.04 7.91
CA HIS A 282 -3.74 2.99 7.03
C HIS A 282 -2.25 3.08 7.36
N GLY A 283 -1.43 2.99 6.32
CA GLY A 283 -0.02 3.36 6.37
C GLY A 283 0.16 4.83 6.03
N LEU A 284 1.29 5.20 5.43
CA LEU A 284 1.56 6.58 5.04
C LEU A 284 0.91 6.89 3.68
N GLY A 285 -0.39 7.23 3.72
CA GLY A 285 -1.20 7.56 2.54
C GLY A 285 -1.78 6.39 1.76
N TRP A 286 -1.58 5.17 2.26
CA TRP A 286 -2.13 3.94 1.69
C TRP A 286 -3.12 3.28 2.64
N GLN A 287 -4.20 2.74 2.08
CA GLN A 287 -5.03 1.74 2.76
C GLN A 287 -4.30 0.41 2.76
N VAL A 288 -4.31 -0.26 3.90
CA VAL A 288 -3.70 -1.57 4.10
C VAL A 288 -4.80 -2.52 4.56
N TRP A 289 -5.06 -3.57 3.78
CA TRP A 289 -6.02 -4.61 4.12
C TRP A 289 -5.30 -5.87 4.57
N ASN A 290 -5.86 -6.52 5.59
CA ASN A 290 -5.44 -7.84 6.04
C ASN A 290 -6.58 -8.83 5.75
N VAL A 291 -6.33 -9.73 4.81
CA VAL A 291 -7.26 -10.79 4.41
C VAL A 291 -6.62 -12.12 4.74
N GLU A 292 -7.07 -12.74 5.83
CA GLU A 292 -6.60 -14.07 6.27
C GLU A 292 -5.07 -14.15 6.43
N GLY A 293 -4.44 -13.05 6.86
CA GLY A 293 -2.99 -12.95 7.03
C GLY A 293 -2.24 -12.43 5.80
N THR A 294 -2.88 -12.35 4.63
CA THR A 294 -2.30 -11.74 3.42
C THR A 294 -2.53 -10.23 3.45
N ARG A 295 -1.46 -9.46 3.27
CA ARG A 295 -1.52 -8.00 3.24
C ARG A 295 -1.65 -7.46 1.82
N TYR A 296 -2.56 -6.49 1.67
CA TYR A 296 -2.71 -5.73 0.44
C TYR A 296 -2.60 -4.23 0.72
N ALA A 297 -1.94 -3.50 -0.16
CA ALA A 297 -1.89 -2.04 -0.14
C ALA A 297 -2.69 -1.45 -1.31
N GLY A 298 -3.23 -0.26 -1.16
CA GLY A 298 -3.96 0.43 -2.23
C GLY A 298 -4.80 1.57 -1.72
N HIS A 299 -5.88 1.88 -2.44
CA HIS A 299 -6.91 2.80 -1.97
C HIS A 299 -8.20 2.65 -2.79
N GLY A 300 -9.37 2.85 -2.18
CA GLY A 300 -10.61 3.08 -2.91
C GLY A 300 -10.75 4.52 -3.41
N GLY A 301 -11.63 4.78 -4.38
CA GLY A 301 -11.92 6.11 -4.86
C GLY A 301 -13.42 6.33 -4.99
N SER A 302 -13.89 7.51 -4.61
CA SER A 302 -15.26 7.95 -4.82
C SER A 302 -15.25 9.44 -5.16
N MET A 303 -15.98 9.81 -6.19
CA MET A 303 -16.35 11.18 -6.54
C MET A 303 -17.77 11.14 -7.11
N PRO A 304 -18.53 12.25 -7.16
CA PRO A 304 -19.81 12.27 -7.84
C PRO A 304 -19.69 11.76 -9.27
N GLY A 305 -20.45 10.71 -9.55
CA GLY A 305 -20.45 9.99 -10.81
C GLY A 305 -19.32 8.96 -10.98
N PHE A 306 -18.50 8.65 -9.98
CA PHE A 306 -17.36 7.74 -10.14
C PHE A 306 -17.05 6.92 -8.88
N LEU A 307 -16.66 5.67 -9.10
CA LEU A 307 -16.03 4.81 -8.11
C LEU A 307 -14.76 4.21 -8.73
N ALA A 308 -13.75 3.99 -7.90
CA ALA A 308 -12.48 3.43 -8.31
C ALA A 308 -11.90 2.49 -7.24
N GLY A 309 -11.02 1.59 -7.65
CA GLY A 309 -10.29 0.72 -6.73
C GLY A 309 -8.90 0.42 -7.26
N LEU A 310 -7.94 0.48 -6.34
CA LEU A 310 -6.57 0.00 -6.52
C LEU A 310 -6.26 -0.93 -5.35
N ARG A 311 -5.75 -2.12 -5.64
CA ARG A 311 -5.27 -3.06 -4.62
C ARG A 311 -4.10 -3.86 -5.17
N VAL A 312 -3.02 -3.99 -4.39
CA VAL A 312 -1.80 -4.73 -4.73
C VAL A 312 -1.39 -5.58 -3.54
N GLY A 313 -1.03 -6.84 -3.77
CA GLY A 313 -0.48 -7.72 -2.75
C GLY A 313 0.93 -7.25 -2.36
N VAL A 314 1.15 -6.97 -1.08
CA VAL A 314 2.43 -6.39 -0.60
C VAL A 314 3.61 -7.34 -0.84
N GLU A 315 3.36 -8.65 -0.74
CA GLU A 315 4.40 -9.68 -0.88
C GLU A 315 4.55 -10.17 -2.33
N THR A 316 3.46 -10.19 -3.11
CA THR A 316 3.45 -10.80 -4.45
C THR A 316 3.57 -9.78 -5.58
N GLY A 317 3.31 -8.50 -5.31
CA GLY A 317 3.21 -7.45 -6.33
C GLY A 317 2.03 -7.59 -7.29
N ASP A 318 1.19 -8.63 -7.15
CA ASP A 318 0.02 -8.85 -7.98
C ASP A 318 -1.08 -7.85 -7.59
N GLY A 319 -1.67 -7.19 -8.58
CA GLY A 319 -2.59 -6.08 -8.34
C GLY A 319 -3.83 -6.08 -9.22
N VAL A 320 -4.80 -5.26 -8.83
CA VAL A 320 -6.03 -4.99 -9.57
C VAL A 320 -6.34 -3.50 -9.55
N VAL A 321 -6.76 -3.00 -10.71
CA VAL A 321 -7.32 -1.67 -10.89
C VAL A 321 -8.73 -1.79 -11.44
N ILE A 322 -9.65 -0.96 -10.96
CA ILE A 322 -11.01 -0.87 -11.48
C ILE A 322 -11.50 0.57 -11.46
N LEU A 323 -12.19 0.98 -12.51
CA LEU A 323 -12.75 2.32 -12.70
C LEU A 323 -14.19 2.18 -13.22
N THR A 324 -15.14 2.94 -12.67
CA THR A 324 -16.52 3.03 -13.17
C THR A 324 -17.05 4.45 -13.06
N ASN A 325 -18.01 4.80 -13.91
CA ASN A 325 -18.67 6.10 -13.93
C ASN A 325 -20.07 6.07 -13.28
N THR A 326 -20.12 5.55 -12.05
CA THR A 326 -21.29 5.69 -11.17
C THR A 326 -20.88 5.77 -9.69
N THR A 327 -21.77 6.28 -8.84
CA THR A 327 -21.58 6.45 -7.38
C THR A 327 -21.95 5.23 -6.54
N SER A 328 -22.46 4.17 -7.15
CA SER A 328 -22.88 2.96 -6.44
C SER A 328 -22.83 1.71 -7.33
N GLY A 329 -22.97 0.53 -6.73
CA GLY A 329 -23.11 -0.73 -7.47
C GLY A 329 -21.81 -1.48 -7.75
N MET A 330 -20.62 -0.88 -7.53
CA MET A 330 -19.34 -1.55 -7.80
C MET A 330 -19.07 -2.77 -6.90
N GLY A 331 -19.66 -2.86 -5.70
CA GLY A 331 -19.52 -4.04 -4.85
C GLY A 331 -18.06 -4.44 -4.56
N LEU A 332 -17.75 -5.74 -4.67
CA LEU A 332 -16.43 -6.34 -4.42
C LEU A 332 -15.72 -6.80 -5.70
N VAL A 333 -16.01 -6.16 -6.85
CA VAL A 333 -15.55 -6.64 -8.16
C VAL A 333 -14.03 -6.72 -8.28
N ALA A 334 -13.30 -5.69 -7.82
CA ALA A 334 -11.83 -5.71 -7.86
C ALA A 334 -11.21 -6.90 -7.11
N PRO A 335 -11.50 -7.12 -5.81
CA PRO A 335 -10.93 -8.27 -5.10
C PRO A 335 -11.42 -9.62 -5.64
N GLU A 336 -12.65 -9.71 -6.17
CA GLU A 336 -13.13 -10.94 -6.82
C GLU A 336 -12.36 -11.25 -8.11
N LEU A 337 -12.08 -10.24 -8.95
CA LEU A 337 -11.24 -10.40 -10.14
C LEU A 337 -9.82 -10.83 -9.78
N LEU A 338 -9.20 -10.18 -8.79
CA LEU A 338 -7.85 -10.54 -8.34
C LEU A 338 -7.82 -11.97 -7.81
N LYS A 339 -8.74 -12.33 -6.93
CA LYS A 339 -8.85 -13.70 -6.39
C LYS A 339 -9.01 -14.73 -7.51
N ALA A 340 -9.94 -14.50 -8.43
CA ALA A 340 -10.19 -15.42 -9.55
C ALA A 340 -8.96 -15.59 -10.45
N PHE A 341 -8.19 -14.52 -10.66
CA PHE A 341 -6.93 -14.59 -11.40
C PHE A 341 -5.88 -15.41 -10.64
N LEU A 342 -5.66 -15.14 -9.35
CA LEU A 342 -4.67 -15.86 -8.54
C LEU A 342 -4.95 -17.37 -8.42
N GLU A 343 -6.23 -17.76 -8.35
CA GLU A 343 -6.64 -19.17 -8.30
C GLU A 343 -6.41 -19.91 -9.62
N ARG A 344 -6.53 -19.20 -10.75
CA ARG A 344 -6.42 -19.78 -12.10
C ARG A 344 -5.03 -19.71 -12.69
N GLU A 345 -4.25 -18.73 -12.25
CA GLU A 345 -2.87 -18.48 -12.66
C GLU A 345 -1.96 -18.51 -11.41
N PRO A 346 -1.88 -19.63 -10.67
CA PRO A 346 -1.00 -19.72 -9.52
C PRO A 346 0.46 -19.56 -9.97
N ARG A 347 1.26 -18.85 -9.18
CA ARG A 347 2.71 -18.77 -9.42
C ARG A 347 3.32 -20.16 -9.25
N THR A 348 4.17 -20.56 -10.19
CA THR A 348 4.98 -21.77 -10.02
C THR A 348 6.10 -21.43 -9.03
N PRO A 349 6.26 -22.18 -7.93
CA PRO A 349 7.38 -21.94 -7.02
C PRO A 349 8.70 -22.27 -7.71
N GLU A 350 9.75 -21.54 -7.35
CA GLU A 350 11.11 -21.87 -7.79
C GLU A 350 11.46 -23.31 -7.38
N PRO A 351 12.02 -24.12 -8.30
CA PRO A 351 12.52 -25.44 -7.96
C PRO A 351 13.53 -25.36 -6.82
N TRP A 352 13.43 -26.29 -5.88
CA TRP A 352 14.41 -26.40 -4.82
C TRP A 352 15.74 -26.93 -5.38
N HIS A 353 16.84 -26.31 -4.97
CA HIS A 353 18.21 -26.73 -5.27
C HIS A 353 19.03 -26.92 -3.98
N ALA A 354 20.03 -27.82 -4.03
CA ALA A 354 20.84 -28.20 -2.89
C ALA A 354 22.21 -27.48 -2.88
N ASP A 355 22.18 -26.15 -3.05
CA ASP A 355 23.38 -25.31 -3.21
C ASP A 355 23.72 -24.48 -1.96
N GLY A 356 23.27 -24.93 -0.78
CA GLY A 356 23.44 -24.20 0.49
C GLY A 356 24.88 -24.17 1.00
N ASP A 357 25.20 -23.13 1.79
CA ASP A 357 26.49 -23.00 2.47
C ASP A 357 26.64 -24.04 3.60
N THR A 358 27.76 -24.76 3.63
CA THR A 358 28.07 -25.67 4.74
C THR A 358 28.57 -24.96 6.00
N GLY A 359 29.01 -23.70 5.89
CA GLY A 359 29.50 -22.89 7.02
C GLY A 359 28.43 -22.64 8.09
N VAL A 360 27.16 -22.55 7.70
CA VAL A 360 26.03 -22.36 8.64
C VAL A 360 25.64 -23.64 9.38
N LEU A 361 26.22 -24.81 9.07
CA LEU A 361 25.88 -26.07 9.73
C LEU A 361 26.15 -26.03 11.24
N GLU A 362 27.12 -25.22 11.66
CA GLU A 362 27.41 -24.97 13.07
C GLU A 362 26.31 -24.15 13.77
N LEU A 363 25.46 -23.43 13.04
CA LEU A 363 24.42 -22.57 13.60
C LEU A 363 23.04 -23.25 13.60
N VAL A 364 22.84 -24.29 12.80
CA VAL A 364 21.56 -24.99 12.70
C VAL A 364 21.41 -26.09 13.77
N GLY A 365 20.18 -26.58 13.92
CA GLY A 365 19.81 -27.60 14.90
C GLY A 365 19.22 -27.00 16.17
N THR A 366 19.27 -27.77 17.25
CA THR A 366 18.63 -27.40 18.51
C THR A 366 19.45 -26.37 19.29
N TRP A 367 18.74 -25.41 19.87
CA TRP A 367 19.22 -24.42 20.81
C TRP A 367 18.25 -24.28 21.98
N HIS A 368 18.70 -23.70 23.09
CA HIS A 368 17.93 -23.56 24.33
C HIS A 368 18.04 -22.15 24.89
N TRP A 369 16.90 -21.53 25.17
CA TRP A 369 16.85 -20.35 26.04
C TRP A 369 16.37 -20.80 27.42
N GLY A 370 17.30 -20.94 28.36
CA GLY A 370 17.04 -21.63 29.63
C GLY A 370 16.55 -23.06 29.36
N PRO A 371 15.34 -23.45 29.81
CA PRO A 371 14.78 -24.77 29.53
C PRO A 371 14.02 -24.85 28.19
N SER A 372 13.76 -23.71 27.53
CA SER A 372 12.92 -23.66 26.33
C SER A 372 13.70 -24.02 25.08
N VAL A 373 13.20 -24.98 24.31
CA VAL A 373 13.84 -25.46 23.09
C VAL A 373 13.43 -24.58 21.89
N THR A 374 14.42 -24.21 21.09
CA THR A 374 14.24 -23.59 19.76
C THR A 374 15.07 -24.34 18.72
N VAL A 375 14.69 -24.27 17.46
CA VAL A 375 15.41 -24.88 16.34
C VAL A 375 15.84 -23.79 15.38
N ALA A 376 17.12 -23.77 15.07
CA ALA A 376 17.69 -22.99 14.00
C ALA A 376 17.74 -23.82 12.70
N LYS A 377 17.30 -23.24 11.59
CA LYS A 377 17.38 -23.84 10.25
C LYS A 377 17.99 -22.82 9.28
N ALA A 378 18.80 -23.29 8.34
CA ALA A 378 19.20 -22.49 7.20
C ALA A 378 18.15 -22.66 6.09
N VAL A 379 17.64 -21.55 5.55
CA VAL A 379 16.65 -21.53 4.46
C VAL A 379 17.07 -20.46 3.45
N GLY A 380 17.60 -20.91 2.31
CA GLY A 380 18.30 -20.00 1.38
C GLY A 380 19.46 -19.31 2.12
N ASP A 381 19.53 -17.99 2.01
CA ASP A 381 20.56 -17.17 2.67
C ASP A 381 20.19 -16.73 4.10
N HIS A 382 19.11 -17.28 4.67
CA HIS A 382 18.61 -16.86 5.98
C HIS A 382 18.81 -17.93 7.04
N LEU A 383 19.06 -17.48 8.27
CA LEU A 383 18.88 -18.28 9.47
C LEU A 383 17.44 -18.11 9.96
N VAL A 384 16.75 -19.20 10.28
CA VAL A 384 15.39 -19.21 10.80
C VAL A 384 15.39 -19.82 12.19
N LEU A 385 15.04 -19.04 13.21
CA LEU A 385 14.96 -19.49 14.60
C LEU A 385 13.49 -19.59 15.03
N GLY A 386 13.05 -20.75 15.49
CA GLY A 386 11.65 -20.94 15.91
C GLY A 386 11.39 -22.23 16.67
N GLU A 387 10.18 -22.38 17.19
CA GLU A 387 9.81 -23.54 18.00
C GLU A 387 9.88 -24.87 17.20
N PRO A 388 10.32 -25.97 17.84
CA PRO A 388 10.29 -27.28 17.22
C PRO A 388 8.90 -27.65 16.69
N GLY A 389 8.82 -28.10 15.43
CA GLY A 389 7.56 -28.53 14.81
C GLY A 389 6.63 -27.42 14.33
N GLN A 390 6.94 -26.15 14.62
CA GLN A 390 6.22 -25.02 14.04
C GLN A 390 6.75 -24.70 12.63
N ALA A 391 5.83 -24.34 11.73
CA ALA A 391 6.17 -23.94 10.36
C ALA A 391 6.74 -22.51 10.28
N ARG A 392 6.63 -21.72 11.35
CA ARG A 392 7.05 -20.31 11.41
C ARG A 392 8.18 -20.12 12.43
N GLY A 393 9.11 -19.23 12.10
CA GLY A 393 10.20 -18.75 12.94
C GLY A 393 10.62 -17.36 12.50
N SER A 394 11.46 -16.70 13.27
CA SER A 394 12.01 -15.38 12.89
C SER A 394 13.17 -15.59 11.93
N ARG A 395 13.17 -14.88 10.79
CA ARG A 395 14.27 -14.92 9.81
C ARG A 395 15.35 -13.90 10.18
N PHE A 396 16.58 -14.24 9.87
CA PHE A 396 17.75 -13.39 10.04
C PHE A 396 18.59 -13.42 8.77
N ALA A 397 19.02 -12.25 8.32
CA ALA A 397 19.97 -12.11 7.21
C ALA A 397 21.40 -11.92 7.75
N PRO A 398 22.44 -12.38 7.03
CA PRO A 398 23.82 -12.14 7.42
C PRO A 398 24.13 -10.63 7.34
N ALA A 399 24.78 -10.11 8.39
CA ALA A 399 25.19 -8.70 8.51
C ALA A 399 26.72 -8.54 8.60
N GLY A 400 27.45 -9.63 8.87
CA GLY A 400 28.90 -9.66 8.97
C GLY A 400 29.39 -11.05 9.38
N GLU A 401 30.68 -11.17 9.67
CA GLU A 401 31.21 -12.38 10.31
C GLU A 401 30.57 -12.51 11.70
N ASP A 402 29.91 -13.64 11.97
CA ASP A 402 29.19 -13.91 13.21
C ASP A 402 28.06 -12.94 13.56
N GLU A 403 27.66 -12.08 12.63
CA GLU A 403 26.60 -11.09 12.83
C GLU A 403 25.46 -11.32 11.84
N TRP A 404 24.25 -11.26 12.37
CA TRP A 404 23.00 -11.39 11.64
C TRP A 404 22.02 -10.31 12.12
N VAL A 405 21.03 -9.97 11.30
CA VAL A 405 19.96 -9.01 11.65
C VAL A 405 18.59 -9.65 11.44
N GLY A 406 17.70 -9.51 12.42
CA GLY A 406 16.36 -10.05 12.31
C GLY A 406 15.51 -9.28 11.30
N LEU A 407 14.66 -10.01 10.59
CA LEU A 407 13.84 -9.49 9.49
C LEU A 407 12.36 -9.42 9.86
N ASP A 408 11.90 -10.24 10.81
CA ASP A 408 10.48 -10.40 11.09
C ASP A 408 10.10 -10.35 12.57
N GLY A 409 8.84 -9.96 12.80
CA GLY A 409 8.17 -10.10 14.08
C GLY A 409 8.81 -9.27 15.17
N TYR A 410 9.01 -9.87 16.33
CA TYR A 410 9.59 -9.19 17.49
C TYR A 410 11.07 -8.84 17.28
N PHE A 411 11.80 -9.61 16.46
CA PHE A 411 13.24 -9.44 16.27
C PHE A 411 13.59 -8.60 15.03
N THR A 412 12.63 -7.99 14.33
CA THR A 412 12.92 -7.12 13.19
C THR A 412 13.88 -6.00 13.60
N GLY A 413 15.03 -5.91 12.92
CA GLY A 413 16.10 -4.93 13.20
C GLY A 413 17.02 -5.30 14.38
N GLU A 414 16.70 -6.34 15.16
CA GLU A 414 17.53 -6.77 16.29
C GLU A 414 18.76 -7.53 15.79
N PRO A 415 19.96 -7.26 16.34
CA PRO A 415 21.16 -8.00 16.02
C PRO A 415 21.13 -9.38 16.68
N LEU A 416 21.51 -10.40 15.91
CA LEU A 416 21.87 -11.73 16.41
C LEU A 416 23.37 -11.91 16.23
N ARG A 417 24.07 -12.22 17.31
CA ARG A 417 25.51 -12.45 17.32
C ARG A 417 25.82 -13.89 17.67
N VAL A 418 26.72 -14.51 16.92
CA VAL A 418 27.30 -15.81 17.25
C VAL A 418 28.47 -15.57 18.19
N VAL A 419 28.32 -15.91 19.46
CA VAL A 419 29.42 -15.81 20.42
C VAL A 419 30.22 -17.10 20.37
N ARG A 420 31.52 -16.99 20.12
CA ARG A 420 32.43 -18.14 19.97
C ARG A 420 33.24 -18.43 21.24
N ARG A 421 33.55 -19.70 21.45
CA ARG A 421 34.52 -20.21 22.43
C ARG A 421 35.96 -19.97 21.94
N PRO A 422 36.97 -20.10 22.81
CA PRO A 422 38.39 -19.97 22.42
C PRO A 422 38.86 -20.96 21.35
N ASP A 423 38.18 -22.10 21.20
CA ASP A 423 38.45 -23.11 20.17
C ASP A 423 37.80 -22.81 18.81
N GLY A 424 37.08 -21.68 18.70
CA GLY A 424 36.37 -21.25 17.51
C GLY A 424 34.94 -21.76 17.38
N THR A 425 34.48 -22.63 18.29
CA THR A 425 33.11 -23.17 18.22
C THR A 425 32.06 -22.20 18.75
N ALA A 426 30.83 -22.26 18.25
CA ALA A 426 29.72 -21.45 18.73
C ALA A 426 29.36 -21.83 20.19
N SER A 427 29.53 -20.88 21.10
CA SER A 427 29.07 -20.96 22.49
C SER A 427 27.56 -20.81 22.57
N HIS A 428 27.06 -19.66 22.10
CA HIS A 428 25.65 -19.30 22.14
C HIS A 428 25.31 -18.28 21.06
N LEU A 429 24.03 -18.20 20.72
CA LEU A 429 23.49 -17.08 19.95
C LEU A 429 22.99 -16.03 20.94
N ASP A 430 23.50 -14.81 20.81
CA ASP A 430 23.08 -13.65 21.60
C ASP A 430 22.14 -12.81 20.72
N LEU A 431 20.87 -12.75 21.10
CA LEU A 431 19.82 -12.05 20.37
C LEU A 431 19.02 -11.20 21.35
N ALA A 432 19.21 -9.88 21.30
CA ALA A 432 18.70 -8.94 22.31
C ALA A 432 19.04 -9.39 23.75
N SER A 433 18.05 -9.72 24.57
CA SER A 433 18.25 -10.26 25.93
C SER A 433 18.21 -11.79 26.01
N PHE A 434 18.14 -12.48 24.87
CA PHE A 434 17.97 -13.93 24.79
C PHE A 434 19.30 -14.58 24.42
N ARG A 435 19.78 -15.47 25.29
CA ARG A 435 20.94 -16.30 25.04
C ARG A 435 20.51 -17.73 24.76
N PHE A 436 20.82 -18.19 23.56
CA PHE A 436 20.47 -19.51 23.08
C PHE A 436 21.70 -20.41 23.10
N THR A 437 21.68 -21.44 23.93
CA THR A 437 22.81 -22.36 24.15
C THR A 437 22.54 -23.76 23.59
N ARG A 438 23.58 -24.54 23.33
CA ARG A 438 23.42 -25.90 22.75
C ARG A 438 22.77 -26.89 23.73
N THR A 439 22.96 -26.68 25.03
CA THR A 439 22.31 -27.44 26.11
C THR A 439 21.54 -26.49 27.03
N PRO A 440 20.48 -26.95 27.72
CA PRO A 440 19.78 -26.14 28.71
C PRO A 440 20.72 -25.63 29.82
N TYR A 441 20.79 -24.30 30.01
CA TYR A 441 21.70 -23.64 30.95
C TYR A 441 23.16 -24.14 30.85
N ASP A 442 23.75 -24.05 29.65
CA ASP A 442 25.14 -24.44 29.41
C ASP A 442 26.10 -23.72 30.40
N PRO A 443 26.81 -24.45 31.28
CA PRO A 443 27.66 -23.84 32.30
C PRO A 443 28.93 -23.20 31.73
N GLU A 444 29.29 -23.50 30.49
CA GLU A 444 30.43 -22.88 29.79
C GLU A 444 30.03 -21.63 29.01
N ALA A 445 28.72 -21.37 28.87
CA ALA A 445 28.22 -20.14 28.30
C ALA A 445 27.88 -19.15 29.42
N ASP A 446 28.11 -17.85 29.15
CA ASP A 446 27.63 -16.80 30.02
C ASP A 446 26.09 -16.74 29.90
N VAL A 447 25.35 -17.43 30.78
CA VAL A 447 23.88 -17.46 30.75
C VAL A 447 23.33 -16.79 32.01
N PRO A 448 22.53 -15.71 31.89
CA PRO A 448 21.91 -15.06 33.02
C PRO A 448 21.11 -16.03 33.90
N GLY A 449 21.45 -16.10 35.18
CA GLY A 449 20.80 -16.97 36.17
C GLY A 449 21.51 -18.32 36.41
N GLY A 450 22.28 -18.82 35.44
CA GLY A 450 23.11 -20.04 35.56
C GLY A 450 22.38 -21.29 36.07
N VAL A 451 23.17 -22.30 36.45
CA VAL A 451 22.74 -23.43 37.30
C VAL A 451 23.52 -23.33 38.60
N ASP A 452 22.85 -23.42 39.75
CA ASP A 452 23.54 -23.47 41.04
C ASP A 452 24.31 -24.81 41.21
N GLU A 453 25.14 -24.92 42.26
CA GLU A 453 25.90 -26.16 42.55
C GLU A 453 25.00 -27.40 42.69
N GLY A 454 23.71 -27.21 42.94
CA GLY A 454 22.71 -28.25 43.07
C GLY A 454 22.16 -28.79 41.76
N GLY A 455 22.36 -28.10 40.63
CA GLY A 455 21.93 -28.53 39.29
C GLY A 455 20.41 -28.71 39.13
N TRP A 456 20.01 -29.59 38.21
CA TRP A 456 18.62 -30.03 38.04
C TRP A 456 18.22 -30.96 39.20
N ARG A 457 17.20 -30.61 39.98
CA ARG A 457 16.72 -31.39 41.13
C ARG A 457 15.30 -31.89 40.95
#